data_AF-A0A1I4GAZ9-F1
#
_entry.id   AF-A0A1I4GAZ9-F1
#
_cell.length_a   1.000
_cell.length_b   1.000
_cell.length_c   1.000
_cell.angle_alpha   90.00
_cell.angle_beta   90.00
_cell.angle_gamma   90.00
#
_symmetry.space_group_name_H-M   'P 1'
#
loop_
_entity.id
_entity.type
_entity.pdbx_description
1 polymer ?
#
loop_
_entity_poly.entity_id
_entity_poly.type
_entity_poly.pdbx_seq_one_letter_code
_entity_poly.pdbx_strand_id
1 'polypeptide(L)'
;MKAPKLIDLNTKTPTAKPIDDQFKKAVIQQTEVENETVRRTFSIEKFYSSYIDKIATDLTQKQGKPVNASQALRIIIKRDMERAGQ
;
A
#
# COMPACT_ATOMS: atom_id res chain seq x y z
N MET A 1 31.65 -45.74 -7.32
CA MET A 1 31.40 -44.42 -7.94
C MET A 1 31.97 -43.36 -7.01
N LYS A 2 32.78 -42.41 -7.49
CA LYS A 2 33.35 -41.33 -6.65
C LYS A 2 32.25 -40.32 -6.32
N ALA A 3 32.06 -40.00 -5.04
CA ALA A 3 31.12 -38.97 -4.60
C ALA A 3 31.59 -37.57 -5.04
N PRO A 4 30.69 -36.66 -5.44
CA PRO A 4 31.06 -35.30 -5.79
C PRO A 4 31.43 -34.51 -4.52
N LYS A 5 32.55 -33.79 -4.57
CA LYS A 5 33.00 -32.90 -3.50
C LYS A 5 32.18 -31.60 -3.57
N LEU A 6 31.54 -31.23 -2.46
CA LEU A 6 30.91 -29.92 -2.28
C LEU A 6 32.01 -28.88 -2.14
N ILE A 7 32.26 -28.13 -3.22
CA ILE A 7 33.21 -27.03 -3.23
C ILE A 7 32.49 -25.79 -2.70
N ASP A 8 33.16 -25.16 -1.72
CA ASP A 8 32.82 -23.98 -0.95
C ASP A 8 32.03 -22.89 -1.69
N LEU A 9 30.78 -22.70 -1.31
CA LEU A 9 29.95 -21.54 -1.69
C LEU A 9 30.31 -20.25 -0.90
N ASN A 10 31.43 -20.22 -0.18
CA ASN A 10 31.71 -19.19 0.81
C ASN A 10 32.78 -18.14 0.42
N THR A 11 33.05 -17.93 -0.88
CA THR A 11 34.11 -16.98 -1.32
C THR A 11 33.66 -15.95 -2.35
N LYS A 12 32.39 -15.54 -2.34
CA LYS A 12 31.96 -14.30 -3.03
C LYS A 12 31.10 -13.45 -2.12
N THR A 13 31.74 -12.77 -1.17
CA THR A 13 31.24 -11.50 -0.67
C THR A 13 30.98 -10.59 -1.88
N PRO A 14 29.74 -10.11 -2.12
CA PRO A 14 29.51 -9.13 -3.15
C PRO A 14 30.26 -7.86 -2.75
N THR A 15 31.27 -7.51 -3.54
CA THR A 15 32.03 -6.26 -3.43
C THR A 15 31.02 -5.11 -3.52
N ALA A 16 30.74 -4.48 -2.38
CA ALA A 16 29.93 -3.28 -2.32
C ALA A 16 30.65 -2.19 -3.12
N LYS A 17 30.16 -1.90 -4.33
CA LYS A 17 30.55 -0.68 -5.05
C LYS A 17 30.10 0.51 -4.18
N PRO A 18 30.92 1.56 -4.01
CA PRO A 18 30.48 2.75 -3.31
C PRO A 18 29.29 3.34 -4.08
N ILE A 19 28.16 3.51 -3.38
CA ILE A 19 26.98 4.17 -3.92
C ILE A 19 27.39 5.60 -4.29
N ASP A 20 27.34 5.92 -5.57
CA ASP A 20 27.69 7.22 -6.14
C ASP A 20 26.91 8.34 -5.42
N ASP A 21 27.59 9.40 -5.00
CA ASP A 21 26.96 10.51 -4.25
C ASP A 21 25.86 11.22 -5.07
N GLN A 22 25.88 11.09 -6.39
CA GLN A 22 24.81 11.56 -7.27
C GLN A 22 23.51 10.76 -7.12
N PHE A 23 23.58 9.43 -6.89
CA PHE A 23 22.40 8.62 -6.62
C PHE A 23 21.76 9.00 -5.29
N LYS A 24 22.57 9.22 -4.24
CA LYS A 24 22.06 9.67 -2.94
C LYS A 24 21.35 11.02 -3.05
N LYS A 25 21.95 11.97 -3.78
CA LYS A 25 21.33 13.29 -4.00
C LYS A 25 20.02 13.19 -4.77
N ALA A 26 19.94 12.36 -5.81
CA ALA A 26 18.71 12.18 -6.59
C ALA A 26 17.56 11.58 -5.75
N VAL A 27 17.86 10.61 -4.88
CA VAL A 27 16.87 10.02 -3.96
C VAL A 27 16.39 11.03 -2.92
N ILE A 28 17.30 11.84 -2.35
CA ILE A 28 16.93 12.89 -1.39
C ILE A 28 16.07 13.97 -2.06
N GLN A 29 16.41 14.39 -3.28
CA GLN A 29 15.65 15.42 -4.01
C GLN A 29 14.24 14.95 -4.41
N GLN A 30 14.05 13.68 -4.78
CA GLN A 30 12.70 13.15 -5.00
C GLN A 30 11.89 13.07 -3.70
N THR A 31 12.55 12.81 -2.57
CA THR A 31 11.88 12.72 -1.27
C THR A 31 11.42 14.10 -0.78
N GLU A 32 12.14 15.17 -1.07
CA GLU A 32 11.76 16.53 -0.63
C GLU A 32 10.64 17.15 -1.46
N VAL A 33 10.57 16.89 -2.77
CA VAL A 33 9.54 17.45 -3.66
C VAL A 33 8.17 16.79 -3.49
N GLU A 34 8.12 15.56 -2.97
CA GLU A 34 6.85 14.83 -2.74
C GLU A 34 6.16 15.20 -1.40
N ASN A 35 6.86 15.90 -0.50
CA ASN A 35 6.48 16.03 0.91
C ASN A 35 5.79 17.34 1.32
N GLU A 36 5.21 18.09 0.38
CA GLU A 36 4.38 19.26 0.73
C GLU A 36 2.94 19.19 0.21
N THR A 37 2.43 17.97 -0.03
CA THR A 37 0.99 17.78 0.14
C THR A 37 0.72 17.72 1.64
N VAL A 38 0.19 18.80 2.21
CA VAL A 38 -0.32 18.83 3.58
C VAL A 38 -1.26 17.63 3.76
N ARG A 39 -0.73 16.54 4.32
CA ARG A 39 -1.50 15.33 4.62
C ARG A 39 -2.45 15.71 5.74
N ARG A 40 -3.65 16.17 5.37
CA ARG A 40 -4.75 16.34 6.31
C ARG A 40 -5.12 14.95 6.78
N THR A 41 -4.67 14.62 7.99
CA THR A 41 -5.07 13.41 8.67
C THR A 41 -6.47 13.65 9.22
N PHE A 42 -7.38 12.75 8.87
CA PHE A 42 -8.73 12.74 9.43
C PHE A 42 -8.85 11.49 10.29
N SER A 43 -9.31 11.66 11.52
CA SER A 43 -9.73 10.55 12.36
C SER A 43 -11.22 10.30 12.10
N ILE A 44 -11.57 9.02 11.95
CA ILE A 44 -12.96 8.58 11.93
C ILE A 44 -13.20 7.73 13.17
N GLU A 45 -14.40 7.79 13.74
CA GLU A 45 -14.75 6.92 14.86
C GLU A 45 -14.73 5.46 14.42
N LYS A 46 -14.34 4.57 15.35
CA LYS A 46 -14.23 3.12 15.11
C LYS A 46 -15.52 2.50 14.58
N PHE A 47 -16.66 3.05 14.99
CA PHE A 47 -17.96 2.62 14.48
C PHE A 47 -18.07 2.79 12.95
N TYR A 48 -17.69 3.96 12.43
CA TYR A 48 -17.76 4.25 10.99
C TYR A 48 -16.74 3.42 10.19
N SER A 49 -15.52 3.25 10.70
CA SER A 49 -14.53 2.40 10.02
C SER A 49 -15.04 0.95 9.91
N SER A 50 -15.59 0.41 11.00
CA SER A 50 -16.13 -0.95 11.03
C SER A 50 -17.32 -1.10 10.08
N TYR A 51 -18.17 -0.07 9.95
CA TYR A 51 -19.27 -0.07 9.00
C TYR A 51 -18.77 -0.08 7.54
N ILE A 52 -17.75 0.73 7.21
CA ILE A 52 -17.13 0.73 5.88
C ILE A 52 -16.55 -0.65 5.54
N ASP A 53 -15.84 -1.27 6.49
CA ASP A 53 -15.24 -2.60 6.31
C ASP A 53 -16.29 -3.70 6.11
N LYS A 54 -17.40 -3.63 6.85
CA LYS A 54 -18.52 -4.54 6.65
C LYS A 54 -19.10 -4.42 5.25
N ILE A 55 -19.36 -3.20 4.78
CA ILE A 55 -19.87 -2.95 3.43
C ILE A 55 -18.86 -3.42 2.37
N ALA A 56 -17.57 -3.20 2.57
CA ALA A 56 -16.53 -3.69 1.66
C ALA A 56 -16.52 -5.22 1.56
N THR A 57 -16.69 -5.90 2.70
CA THR A 57 -16.79 -7.37 2.77
C THR A 57 -18.04 -7.88 2.04
N ASP A 58 -19.20 -7.29 2.32
CA ASP A 58 -20.47 -7.65 1.68
C ASP A 58 -20.40 -7.46 0.16
N LEU A 59 -19.79 -6.36 -0.30
CA LEU A 59 -19.60 -6.07 -1.73
C LEU A 59 -18.61 -7.04 -2.37
N THR A 60 -17.55 -7.41 -1.65
CA THR A 60 -16.57 -8.40 -2.12
C THR A 60 -17.23 -9.75 -2.36
N GLN A 61 -18.08 -10.20 -1.42
CA GLN A 61 -18.86 -11.43 -1.55
C GLN A 61 -19.85 -11.38 -2.72
N LYS A 62 -20.53 -10.25 -2.90
CA LYS A 62 -21.52 -10.07 -3.99
C LYS A 62 -20.90 -10.00 -5.38
N GLN A 63 -19.75 -9.33 -5.51
CA GLN A 63 -19.12 -9.09 -6.80
C GLN A 63 -18.09 -10.16 -7.18
N GLY A 64 -17.73 -11.04 -6.24
CA GLY A 64 -16.68 -12.05 -6.45
C GLY A 64 -15.28 -11.45 -6.64
N LYS A 65 -15.08 -10.17 -6.30
CA LYS A 65 -13.80 -9.46 -6.42
C LYS A 65 -13.53 -8.61 -5.20
N PRO A 66 -12.26 -8.44 -4.78
CA PRO A 66 -11.92 -7.58 -3.66
C PRO A 66 -12.39 -6.14 -3.88
N VAL A 67 -13.11 -5.59 -2.90
CA VAL A 67 -13.54 -4.20 -2.85
C VAL A 67 -12.82 -3.50 -1.72
N ASN A 68 -12.21 -2.34 -2.01
CA ASN A 68 -11.48 -1.57 -1.00
C ASN A 68 -12.39 -0.60 -0.22
N ALA A 69 -11.89 -0.10 0.91
CA ALA A 69 -12.62 0.82 1.79
C ALA A 69 -13.09 2.10 1.05
N SER A 70 -12.26 2.65 0.16
CA SER A 70 -12.61 3.85 -0.63
C SER A 70 -13.79 3.60 -1.57
N GLN A 71 -13.87 2.43 -2.19
CA GLN A 71 -14.99 2.03 -3.05
C GLN A 71 -16.26 1.81 -2.23
N ALA A 72 -16.16 1.14 -1.08
CA ALA A 72 -17.28 0.96 -0.16
C ALA A 72 -17.82 2.31 0.33
N LEU A 73 -16.94 3.24 0.70
CA LEU A 73 -17.31 4.59 1.13
C LEU A 73 -18.07 5.37 0.04
N ARG A 74 -17.63 5.30 -1.22
CA ARG A 74 -18.34 5.94 -2.35
C ARG A 74 -19.77 5.42 -2.48
N ILE A 75 -19.98 4.13 -2.27
CA ILE A 75 -21.31 3.51 -2.36
C ILE A 75 -22.19 3.96 -1.19
N ILE A 76 -21.64 4.03 0.02
CA ILE A 76 -22.35 4.56 1.20
C ILE A 76 -22.82 5.99 0.94
N ILE A 77 -21.90 6.88 0.53
CA ILE A 77 -22.22 8.28 0.23
C ILE A 77 -23.28 8.39 -0.86
N LYS A 78 -23.12 7.64 -1.96
CA LYS A 78 -24.10 7.66 -3.06
C LYS A 78 -25.50 7.27 -2.57
N ARG A 79 -25.62 6.18 -1.80
CA ARG A 79 -26.89 5.70 -1.24
C ARG A 79 -27.53 6.75 -0.33
N ASP A 80 -26.73 7.42 0.49
CA ASP A 80 -27.25 8.40 1.44
C ASP A 80 -27.67 9.71 0.73
N MET A 81 -26.95 10.12 -0.32
CA MET A 81 -27.38 11.23 -1.19
C MET A 81 -28.71 10.94 -1.90
N GLU A 82 -28.90 9.71 -2.41
CA GLU A 82 -30.15 9.30 -3.04
C GLU A 82 -31.33 9.31 -2.05
N ARG A 83 -31.07 9.04 -0.76
CA ARG A 83 -32.09 9.10 0.31
C ARG A 83 -32.42 10.52 0.76
N ALA A 84 -31.43 11.41 0.76
CA ALA A 84 -31.62 12.79 1.20
C ALA A 84 -32.33 13.66 0.14
N GLY A 85 -32.33 13.22 -1.13
CA GLY A 85 -33.05 13.88 -2.22
C GLY A 85 -34.49 13.39 -2.43
N GLN A 86 -34.99 12.49 -1.58
CA GLN A 86 -36.39 12.04 -1.53
C GLN A 86 -37.10 12.69 -0.34
#